data_AF-A0A9E3D1I3-F1
#
_entry.id   AF-A0A9E3D1I3-F1
#
_cell.length_a   1.000
_cell.length_b   1.000
_cell.length_c   1.000
_cell.angle_alpha   90.00
_cell.angle_beta   90.00
_cell.angle_gamma   90.00
#
_symmetry.space_group_name_H-M   'P 1'
#
loop_
_entity.id
_entity.type
_entity.pdbx_description
1 polymer ?
#
loop_
_entity_poly.entity_id
_entity_poly.type
_entity_poly.pdbx_seq_one_letter_code
_entity_poly.pdbx_strand_id
1 'polypeptide(L)'
;SFVGVFPINDPKYLILTVVDEPHPNKQSHGYATAGWTVAPATSRIVQRIAPLLGVQPVDEASPEIQRALMVDTLQGKRIEAY
;
A
#
# COMPACT_ATOMS: atom_id res chain seq x y z
N SER A 1 0.47 14.32 0.03
CA SER A 1 0.27 13.28 1.05
C SER A 1 0.13 11.91 0.40
N PHE A 2 0.39 10.84 1.13
CA PHE A 2 0.18 9.45 0.72
C PHE A 2 -0.57 8.72 1.81
N VAL A 3 -1.56 7.89 1.44
CA VAL A 3 -2.28 7.01 2.36
C VAL A 3 -2.15 5.57 1.87
N GLY A 4 -1.94 4.65 2.79
CA GLY A 4 -1.91 3.22 2.51
C GLY A 4 -2.40 2.41 3.70
N VAL A 5 -2.72 1.15 3.44
CA VAL A 5 -3.11 0.18 4.47
C VAL A 5 -2.22 -1.05 4.38
N PHE A 6 -1.94 -1.70 5.51
CA PHE A 6 -1.17 -2.93 5.55
C PHE A 6 -1.57 -3.84 6.72
N PRO A 7 -1.38 -5.17 6.58
CA PRO A 7 -1.14 -5.88 5.32
C PRO A 7 -2.41 -5.89 4.44
N ILE A 8 -2.28 -5.91 3.11
CA ILE A 8 -3.44 -5.66 2.23
C ILE A 8 -4.48 -6.82 2.21
N ASN A 9 -4.05 -8.04 2.50
CA ASN A 9 -4.89 -9.22 2.57
C ASN A 9 -5.71 -9.31 3.87
N ASP A 10 -5.29 -8.63 4.93
CA ASP A 10 -6.01 -8.51 6.21
C ASP A 10 -5.66 -7.15 6.85
N PRO A 11 -6.23 -6.03 6.36
CA PRO A 11 -5.81 -4.69 6.76
C PRO A 11 -6.03 -4.42 8.25
N LYS A 12 -4.95 -4.11 8.97
CA LYS A 12 -4.97 -3.78 10.41
C LYS A 12 -4.52 -2.36 10.71
N TYR A 13 -3.72 -1.79 9.82
CA TYR A 13 -3.07 -0.50 10.02
C TYR A 13 -3.28 0.40 8.81
N LEU A 14 -3.50 1.68 9.09
CA LEU A 14 -3.46 2.77 8.12
C LEU A 14 -2.21 3.61 8.37
N ILE A 15 -1.53 4.01 7.31
CA ILE A 15 -0.44 4.98 7.34
C ILE A 15 -0.82 6.19 6.51
N LEU A 16 -0.69 7.37 7.10
CA LEU A 16 -0.80 8.67 6.43
C LEU A 16 0.54 9.36 6.53
N THR A 17 1.17 9.60 5.39
CA THR A 17 2.43 10.35 5.31
C THR A 17 2.18 11.67 4.61
N VAL A 18 2.54 12.76 5.26
CA VAL A 18 2.43 14.12 4.73
C VAL A 18 3.83 14.72 4.65
N VAL A 19 4.16 15.26 3.49
CA VAL A 19 5.38 16.04 3.26
C VAL A 19 4.91 17.37 2.73
N ASP A 20 5.29 18.43 3.43
CA ASP A 20 5.07 19.80 3.01
C ASP A 20 6.13 20.21 1.99
N GLU A 21 5.74 21.01 1.01
CA GLU A 21 6.62 21.50 -0.07
C GLU A 21 7.59 20.43 -0.64
N PRO A 22 7.09 19.31 -1.20
CA PRO A 22 7.96 18.27 -1.72
C PRO A 22 8.75 18.78 -2.93
N HIS A 23 10.07 18.74 -2.83
CA HIS A 23 10.97 19.18 -3.90
C HIS A 23 11.28 18.02 -4.87
N PRO A 24 11.05 18.21 -6.19
CA PRO A 24 11.40 17.20 -7.17
C PRO A 24 12.91 17.03 -7.27
N ASN A 25 13.36 15.80 -7.53
CA ASN A 25 14.77 15.46 -7.69
C ASN A 25 14.95 14.35 -8.74
N LYS A 26 16.19 13.89 -8.94
CA LYS A 26 16.50 12.83 -9.91
C LYS A 26 15.77 11.52 -9.58
N GLN A 27 15.67 11.17 -8.30
CA GLN A 27 14.99 9.96 -7.84
C GLN A 27 13.46 10.03 -8.01
N SER A 28 12.88 11.23 -8.01
CA SER A 28 11.45 11.44 -8.27
C SER A 28 11.15 11.70 -9.76
N HIS A 29 12.13 11.56 -10.65
CA HIS A 29 12.02 11.86 -12.08
C HIS A 29 11.52 13.28 -12.39
N GLY A 30 11.83 14.25 -11.52
CA GLY A 30 11.34 15.61 -11.66
C GLY A 30 9.89 15.83 -11.22
N TYR A 31 9.20 14.79 -10.72
CA TYR A 31 7.84 14.91 -10.20
C TYR A 31 7.83 15.28 -8.72
N ALA A 32 6.91 16.16 -8.33
CA ALA A 32 6.61 16.51 -6.94
C ALA A 32 5.43 15.72 -6.35
N THR A 33 4.79 14.85 -7.14
CA THR A 33 3.62 14.09 -6.68
C THR A 33 4.01 13.07 -5.62
N ALA A 34 3.08 12.80 -4.70
CA ALA A 34 3.35 11.96 -3.54
C ALA A 34 3.74 10.52 -3.89
N GLY A 35 3.30 9.99 -5.03
CA GLY A 35 3.73 8.68 -5.53
C GLY A 35 5.24 8.59 -5.77
N TRP A 36 5.86 9.70 -6.19
CA TRP A 36 7.30 9.76 -6.44
C TRP A 36 8.10 10.23 -5.23
N THR A 37 7.57 11.18 -4.47
CA THR A 37 8.31 11.85 -3.38
C THR A 37 8.07 11.23 -2.01
N VAL A 38 6.88 10.71 -1.75
CA VAL A 38 6.44 10.27 -0.40
C VAL A 38 6.31 8.75 -0.31
N ALA A 39 5.85 8.07 -1.36
CA ALA A 39 5.63 6.62 -1.35
C ALA A 39 6.89 5.81 -1.03
N PRO A 40 8.09 6.13 -1.56
CA PRO A 40 9.31 5.38 -1.22
C PRO A 40 9.69 5.49 0.26
N ALA A 41 9.48 6.66 0.88
CA ALA A 41 9.69 6.84 2.31
C ALA A 41 8.66 6.06 3.13
N THR A 42 7.40 6.11 2.73
CA THR A 42 6.32 5.36 3.36
C THR A 42 6.59 3.85 3.33
N SER A 43 7.04 3.30 2.19
CA SER A 43 7.40 1.89 2.07
C SER A 43 8.50 1.48 3.06
N ARG A 44 9.58 2.28 3.18
CA ARG A 44 10.65 2.02 4.15
C ARG A 44 10.17 2.09 5.60
N ILE A 45 9.26 3.02 5.91
CA ILE A 45 8.65 3.12 7.23
C ILE A 45 7.87 1.85 7.53
N VAL A 46 6.96 1.43 6.63
CA VAL A 46 6.17 0.20 6.79
C VAL A 46 7.06 -1.03 6.95
N GLN A 47 8.09 -1.20 6.12
CA GLN A 47 9.04 -2.32 6.23
C GLN A 47 9.74 -2.39 7.61
N ARG A 48 9.98 -1.24 8.25
CA ARG A 48 10.62 -1.16 9.56
C ARG A 48 9.64 -1.40 10.71
N ILE A 49 8.44 -0.83 10.64
CA ILE A 49 7.47 -0.87 11.75
C ILE A 49 6.59 -2.11 11.73
N ALA A 50 6.30 -2.68 10.55
CA ALA A 50 5.38 -3.81 10.42
C ALA A 50 5.81 -5.04 11.27
N PRO A 51 7.09 -5.47 11.27
CA PRO A 51 7.52 -6.60 12.10
C PRO A 51 7.37 -6.34 13.60
N LEU A 52 7.57 -5.08 14.03
CA LEU A 52 7.37 -4.65 15.43
C LEU A 52 5.90 -4.68 15.83
N LEU A 53 4.99 -4.50 14.87
CA LEU A 53 3.54 -4.56 15.01
C LEU A 53 2.97 -5.99 14.80
N GLY A 54 3.84 -7.01 14.75
CA GLY A 54 3.44 -8.41 14.55
C GLY A 54 3.10 -8.78 13.11
N VAL A 55 3.33 -7.89 12.14
CA VAL A 55 3.11 -8.14 10.71
C VAL A 55 4.45 -8.50 10.08
N GLN A 56 4.68 -9.78 9.86
CA GLN A 56 5.92 -10.27 9.27
C GLN A 56 5.94 -10.06 7.75
N PRO A 57 7.13 -9.85 7.15
CA PRO A 57 7.29 -9.89 5.70
C PRO A 57 6.82 -11.25 5.15
N VAL A 58 6.16 -11.22 4.00
CA VAL A 58 5.70 -12.42 3.29
C VAL A 58 6.43 -12.53 1.95
N ASP A 59 6.54 -13.75 1.44
CA ASP A 59 6.97 -13.97 0.06
C ASP A 59 5.79 -13.72 -0.89
N GLU A 60 5.84 -12.60 -1.61
CA GLU A 60 4.83 -12.22 -2.60
C GLU A 60 4.76 -13.20 -3.79
N ALA A 61 5.82 -13.98 -4.04
CA ALA A 61 5.83 -15.01 -5.08
C ALA A 61 5.18 -16.32 -4.63
N SER A 62 4.86 -16.47 -3.33
CA SER A 62 4.24 -17.70 -2.83
C SER A 62 2.81 -17.87 -3.38
N PRO A 63 2.44 -19.08 -3.83
CA PRO A 63 1.08 -19.36 -4.32
C PRO A 63 -0.01 -19.04 -3.30
N GLU A 64 0.26 -19.21 -2.01
CA GLU A 64 -0.68 -18.94 -0.92
C GLU A 64 -1.01 -17.44 -0.82
N ILE A 65 0.01 -16.58 -0.88
CA ILE A 65 -0.18 -15.12 -0.83
C ILE A 65 -0.89 -14.63 -2.09
N GLN A 66 -0.49 -15.13 -3.27
CA GLN A 66 -1.16 -14.76 -4.52
C GLN A 66 -2.65 -15.09 -4.49
N ARG A 67 -3.02 -16.27 -3.97
CA ARG A 67 -4.44 -16.65 -3.79
C ARG A 67 -5.15 -15.75 -2.79
N ALA A 68 -4.51 -15.42 -1.67
CA ALA A 68 -5.10 -14.52 -0.66
C ALA A 68 -5.31 -13.09 -1.15
N LEU A 69 -4.56 -12.66 -2.18
CA LEU A 69 -4.68 -11.35 -2.82
C LEU A 69 -5.66 -11.32 -4.00
N MET A 70 -6.14 -12.47 -4.46
CA MET A 70 -7.16 -12.53 -5.52
C MET A 70 -8.47 -11.95 -4.97
N VAL A 71 -8.93 -10.87 -5.58
CA VAL A 71 -10.26 -10.30 -5.30
C VAL A 71 -11.30 -11.20 -5.97
N ASP A 72 -12.22 -11.75 -5.17
CA ASP A 72 -13.39 -12.44 -5.72
C ASP A 72 -14.29 -11.40 -6.39
N THR A 73 -14.14 -11.27 -7.70
CA THR A 73 -14.92 -10.30 -8.48
C THR A 73 -16.40 -10.62 -8.34
N LEU A 74 -17.23 -9.61 -8.08
CA LEU A 74 -18.69 -9.70 -7.98
C LEU A 74 -19.38 -10.02 -9.32
N GLN A 75 -18.84 -10.95 -10.13
CA GLN A 75 -19.48 -11.47 -11.33
C GLN A 75 -20.68 -12.35 -10.94
N GLY A 76 -21.77 -11.72 -10.52
CA GLY A 76 -23.03 -12.42 -10.25
C GLY A 76 -24.04 -11.71 -9.35
N LYS A 77 -23.64 -10.69 -8.57
CA LYS A 77 -24.62 -9.91 -7.80
C LYS A 77 -25.23 -8.84 -8.70
N ARG A 78 -26.29 -9.21 -9.42
CA ARG A 78 -27.23 -8.26 -10.02
C ARG A 78 -27.70 -7.33 -8.90
N ILE A 79 -27.21 -6.10 -8.92
CA ILE A 79 -27.80 -4.99 -8.18
C ILE A 79 -29.20 -4.81 -8.76
N GLU A 80 -30.21 -5.39 -8.12
CA GLU A 80 -31.58 -5.01 -8.39
C GLU A 80 -31.74 -3.58 -7.88
N ALA A 81 -31.81 -2.66 -8.83
CA ALA A 81 -32.13 -1.27 -8.57
C ALA A 81 -33.60 -1.21 -8.12
N TYR A 82 -33.82 -0.65 -6.92
CA TYR A 82 -35.12 -0.16 -6.48
C TYR A 82 -35.44 1.17 -7.17
#